data_AF-A0A2E5AN26-F1
#
_entry.id   AF-A0A2E5AN26-F1
#
_cell.length_a   1.000
_cell.length_b   1.000
_cell.length_c   1.000
_cell.angle_alpha   90.00
_cell.angle_beta   90.00
_cell.angle_gamma   90.00
#
_symmetry.space_group_name_H-M   'P 1'
#
loop_
_entity.id
_entity.type
_entity.pdbx_description
1 polymer ?
#
loop_
_entity_poly.entity_id
_entity_poly.type
_entity_poly.pdbx_seq_one_letter_code
_entity_poly.pdbx_strand_id
1 'polypeptide(L)'
;MKTPLSKRLIPVVHVTDFETKVKPTEVGLCVLVDGRKAFIYEHMLNDGFYQREKIVIQFSENHPKFVDGLFQTKYYEINEPGKLAWGYKGEVMKVEYLHLA
;
A
#
# COMPACT_ATOMS: atom_id res chain seq x y z
N MET A 1 21.37 3.54 3.54
CA MET A 1 20.48 4.67 3.86
C MET A 1 19.05 4.20 3.74
N LYS A 2 18.20 4.44 4.73
CA LYS A 2 16.75 4.18 4.63
C LYS A 2 16.15 5.26 3.75
N THR A 3 15.87 4.95 2.49
CA THR A 3 15.19 5.91 1.60
C THR A 3 13.71 5.92 2.00
N PRO A 4 13.16 7.08 2.37
CA PRO A 4 11.74 7.16 2.72
C PRO A 4 10.85 7.05 1.47
N LEU A 5 9.70 6.39 1.59
CA LEU A 5 8.75 6.20 0.50
C LEU A 5 8.07 7.54 0.11
N SER A 6 7.93 7.78 -1.20
CA SER A 6 7.13 8.88 -1.78
C SER A 6 5.98 8.31 -2.60
N LYS A 7 4.80 8.95 -2.58
CA LYS A 7 3.58 8.50 -3.30
C LYS A 7 3.85 8.21 -4.77
N ARG A 8 4.67 9.03 -5.44
CA ARG A 8 4.95 8.92 -6.89
C ARG A 8 5.61 7.61 -7.32
N LEU A 9 6.15 6.87 -6.36
CA LEU A 9 6.88 5.63 -6.62
C LEU A 9 6.03 4.39 -6.31
N ILE A 10 4.82 4.58 -5.79
CA ILE A 10 3.89 3.48 -5.53
C ILE A 10 3.26 3.07 -6.87
N PRO A 11 3.38 1.79 -7.27
CA PRO A 11 2.78 1.31 -8.51
C PRO A 11 1.26 1.44 -8.49
N VAL A 12 0.67 1.80 -9.61
CA VAL A 12 -0.78 1.85 -9.80
C VAL A 12 -1.23 0.64 -10.60
N VAL A 13 -2.22 -0.07 -10.09
CA VAL A 13 -2.80 -1.28 -10.68
C VAL A 13 -4.25 -0.99 -11.01
N HIS A 14 -4.59 -1.02 -12.30
CA HIS A 14 -5.96 -0.84 -12.74
C HIS A 14 -6.77 -2.12 -12.51
N VAL A 15 -7.93 -2.00 -11.86
CA VAL A 15 -8.78 -3.13 -11.50
C VAL A 15 -10.24 -2.88 -11.89
N THR A 16 -10.99 -3.95 -12.14
CA THR A 16 -12.43 -3.90 -12.45
C THR A 16 -13.30 -3.82 -11.20
N ASP A 17 -12.79 -4.31 -10.07
CA ASP A 17 -13.36 -4.20 -8.73
C ASP A 17 -12.23 -4.22 -7.68
N PHE A 18 -12.52 -3.85 -6.43
CA PHE A 18 -11.50 -3.85 -5.37
C PHE A 18 -11.22 -5.23 -4.75
N GLU A 19 -11.98 -6.26 -5.11
CA GLU A 19 -11.78 -7.65 -4.68
C GLU A 19 -10.85 -8.41 -5.64
N THR A 20 -10.48 -7.79 -6.75
CA THR A 20 -9.58 -8.32 -7.78
C THR A 20 -8.27 -8.77 -7.14
N LYS A 21 -8.01 -10.07 -7.24
CA LYS A 21 -6.78 -10.69 -6.71
C LYS A 21 -5.65 -10.48 -7.70
N VAL A 22 -4.59 -9.82 -7.23
CA VAL A 22 -3.34 -9.62 -7.96
C VAL A 22 -2.21 -10.31 -7.23
N LYS A 23 -1.14 -10.68 -7.93
CA LYS A 23 0.07 -11.20 -7.29
C LYS A 23 0.93 -10.03 -6.82
N PRO A 24 1.06 -9.77 -5.50
CA PRO A 24 1.74 -8.59 -4.99
C PRO A 24 3.22 -8.51 -5.39
N THR A 25 3.85 -9.66 -5.58
CA THR A 25 5.25 -9.77 -6.03
C THR A 25 5.49 -9.30 -7.47
N GLU A 26 4.44 -9.30 -8.30
CA GLU A 26 4.53 -8.91 -9.71
C GLU A 26 4.15 -7.43 -9.93
N VAL A 27 3.26 -6.89 -9.08
CA VAL A 27 2.69 -5.55 -9.27
C VAL A 27 3.10 -4.53 -8.20
N GLY A 28 3.48 -5.01 -7.02
CA GLY A 28 3.73 -4.19 -5.85
C GLY A 28 5.19 -3.84 -5.65
N LEU A 29 5.42 -2.69 -5.04
CA LEU A 29 6.74 -2.28 -4.59
C LEU A 29 7.07 -2.97 -3.26
N CYS A 30 8.21 -3.62 -3.17
CA CYS A 30 8.65 -4.26 -1.92
C CYS A 30 9.12 -3.23 -0.89
N VAL A 31 8.53 -3.27 0.31
CA VAL A 31 8.75 -2.29 1.39
C VAL A 31 8.79 -2.97 2.75
N LEU A 32 9.25 -2.22 3.76
CA LEU A 32 9.01 -2.52 5.17
C LEU A 32 7.91 -1.59 5.69
N VAL A 33 6.85 -2.16 6.25
CA VAL A 33 5.76 -1.43 6.92
C VAL A 33 5.81 -1.77 8.40
N ASP A 34 6.11 -0.78 9.23
CA ASP A 34 6.34 -0.95 10.68
C ASP A 34 7.31 -2.10 11.00
N GLY A 35 8.35 -2.25 10.17
CA GLY A 35 9.38 -3.28 10.29
C GLY A 35 9.00 -4.65 9.71
N ARG A 36 7.81 -4.81 9.13
CA ARG A 36 7.35 -6.06 8.51
C ARG A 36 7.45 -5.97 6.99
N LYS A 37 7.93 -7.03 6.35
CA LYS A 37 8.03 -7.10 4.88
C LYS A 37 6.63 -7.10 4.25
N ALA A 38 6.42 -6.23 3.28
CA ALA A 38 5.17 -6.11 2.56
C ALA A 38 5.39 -5.66 1.11
N PHE A 39 4.31 -5.70 0.33
CA PHE A 39 4.21 -5.10 -0.99
C PHE A 39 3.16 -4.00 -0.94
N ILE A 40 3.50 -2.83 -1.47
CA ILE A 40 2.60 -1.67 -1.54
C ILE A 40 2.30 -1.30 -2.99
N TYR A 41 1.03 -1.03 -3.28
CA TYR A 41 0.53 -0.57 -4.57
C TYR A 41 -0.83 0.12 -4.40
N GLU A 42 -1.28 0.85 -5.42
CA GLU A 42 -2.60 1.48 -5.45
C GLU A 42 -3.51 0.72 -6.41
N HIS A 43 -4.67 0.27 -5.93
CA HIS A 43 -5.75 -0.16 -6.81
C HIS A 43 -6.48 1.07 -7.34
N MET A 44 -6.58 1.17 -8.66
CA MET A 44 -7.31 2.21 -9.37
C MET A 44 -8.48 1.60 -10.12
N LEU A 45 -9.69 1.98 -9.73
CA LEU A 45 -10.92 1.58 -10.39
C LEU A 45 -11.50 2.77 -11.15
N ASN A 46 -11.75 2.58 -12.45
CA ASN A 46 -12.43 3.55 -13.29
C ASN A 46 -13.64 2.86 -13.94
N ASP A 47 -14.84 3.28 -13.55
CA ASP A 47 -16.11 2.73 -14.07
C ASP A 47 -16.69 3.55 -15.23
N GLY A 48 -15.90 4.49 -15.78
CA GLY A 48 -16.30 5.42 -16.84
C GLY A 48 -16.94 6.72 -16.32
N PHE A 49 -17.39 6.76 -15.06
CA PHE A 49 -17.99 7.93 -14.43
C PHE A 49 -17.17 8.45 -13.25
N TYR A 50 -16.59 7.53 -12.47
CA TYR A 50 -15.81 7.82 -11.28
C TYR A 50 -14.46 7.10 -11.32
N GLN A 51 -13.44 7.83 -10.89
CA GLN A 51 -12.15 7.26 -10.56
C GLN A 51 -12.06 7.09 -9.04
N ARG A 52 -11.75 5.88 -8.58
CA ARG A 52 -11.63 5.54 -7.15
C ARG A 52 -10.30 4.84 -6.91
N GLU A 53 -9.57 5.32 -5.90
CA GLU A 53 -8.29 4.74 -5.49
C GLU A 53 -8.37 4.11 -4.09
N LYS A 54 -7.62 3.03 -3.90
CA LYS A 54 -7.28 2.49 -2.60
C LYS A 54 -5.80 2.17 -2.55
N ILE A 55 -5.12 2.57 -1.48
CA ILE A 55 -3.82 2.01 -1.18
C ILE A 55 -4.01 0.58 -0.67
N VAL A 56 -3.14 -0.31 -1.12
CA VAL A 56 -3.09 -1.71 -0.71
C VAL A 56 -1.71 -2.02 -0.16
N ILE A 57 -1.67 -2.66 1.00
CA ILE A 57 -0.46 -3.20 1.61
C ILE A 57 -0.73 -4.68 1.87
N GLN A 58 0.00 -5.54 1.16
CA GLN A 58 -0.03 -6.98 1.36
C GLN A 58 1.24 -7.41 2.11
N PHE A 59 1.09 -7.79 3.37
CA PHE A 59 2.17 -8.32 4.18
C PHE A 59 2.59 -9.70 3.67
N SER A 60 3.90 -9.97 3.71
CA SER A 60 4.45 -11.28 3.28
C SER A 60 4.14 -12.41 4.27
N GLU A 61 3.72 -12.06 5.48
CA GLU A 61 3.41 -12.97 6.59
C GLU A 61 2.08 -12.56 7.23
N ASN A 62 1.49 -13.45 8.04
CA ASN A 62 0.29 -13.17 8.81
C ASN A 62 0.48 -11.94 9.71
N HIS A 63 -0.52 -11.06 9.74
CA HIS A 63 -0.47 -9.82 10.49
C HIS A 63 -1.44 -9.85 11.68
N PRO A 64 -1.03 -9.44 12.90
CA PRO A 64 -1.90 -9.50 14.08
C PRO A 64 -3.15 -8.60 13.99
N LYS A 65 -3.09 -7.54 13.18
CA LYS A 65 -4.19 -6.57 12.98
C LYS A 65 -4.98 -6.78 11.69
N PHE A 66 -4.39 -7.43 10.68
CA PHE A 66 -4.95 -7.45 9.33
C PHE A 66 -5.15 -8.90 8.90
N VAL A 67 -6.42 -9.27 8.69
CA VAL A 67 -6.82 -10.59 8.21
C VAL A 67 -6.11 -10.86 6.89
N ASP A 68 -5.56 -12.07 6.74
CA ASP A 68 -4.76 -12.51 5.58
C ASP A 68 -3.56 -11.61 5.24
N GLY A 69 -3.10 -10.79 6.19
CA GLY A 69 -2.05 -9.83 5.96
C GLY A 69 -2.43 -8.74 4.95
N LEU A 70 -3.72 -8.47 4.73
CA LEU A 70 -4.20 -7.49 3.77
C LEU A 70 -4.71 -6.22 4.46
N PHE A 71 -4.07 -5.10 4.16
CA PHE A 71 -4.58 -3.78 4.49
C PHE A 71 -4.99 -3.05 3.21
N GLN A 72 -6.20 -2.50 3.20
CA GLN A 72 -6.69 -1.66 2.11
C GLN A 72 -7.52 -0.48 2.64
N THR A 73 -7.30 0.71 2.10
CA THR A 73 -8.10 1.89 2.45
C THR A 73 -8.10 2.93 1.35
N LYS A 74 -9.20 3.68 1.24
CA LYS A 74 -9.28 4.90 0.41
C LYS A 74 -8.94 6.17 1.18
N TYR A 75 -8.78 6.06 2.50
CA TYR A 75 -8.47 7.17 3.40
C TYR A 75 -7.03 7.04 3.84
N TYR A 76 -6.12 7.58 3.03
CA TYR A 76 -4.69 7.60 3.32
C TYR A 76 -4.05 8.88 2.79
N GLU A 77 -2.95 9.28 3.44
CA GLU A 77 -2.13 10.41 3.03
C GLU A 77 -0.65 10.08 3.25
N ILE A 78 0.20 10.50 2.31
CA ILE A 78 1.66 10.40 2.41
C ILE A 78 2.20 11.82 2.27
N ASN A 79 2.02 12.62 3.33
CA ASN A 79 2.44 14.02 3.35
C ASN A 79 3.91 14.17 3.75
N GLU A 80 4.44 13.18 4.47
CA GLU A 80 5.83 13.12 4.88
C GLU A 80 6.48 11.84 4.31
N PRO A 81 7.72 11.93 3.80
CA PRO A 81 8.43 10.77 3.30
C PRO A 81 8.47 9.64 4.34
N GLY A 82 8.05 8.44 3.93
CA GLY A 82 8.07 7.24 4.75
C GLY A 82 7.02 7.18 5.87
N LYS A 83 6.03 8.08 5.87
CA LYS A 83 4.86 8.00 6.75
C LYS A 83 3.59 7.88 5.93
N LEU A 84 2.85 6.80 6.16
CA LEU A 84 1.52 6.59 5.59
C LEU A 84 0.48 6.82 6.71
N ALA A 85 -0.14 7.99 6.69
CA ALA A 85 -1.29 8.29 7.55
C ALA A 85 -2.55 7.64 6.95
N TRP A 86 -3.46 7.16 7.79
CA TRP A 86 -4.70 6.53 7.31
C TRP A 86 -5.88 6.59 8.28
N GLY A 87 -7.06 6.38 7.70
CA GLY A 87 -8.33 6.44 8.42
C GLY A 87 -8.63 7.85 8.95
N TYR A 88 -9.42 7.90 10.02
CA TYR A 88 -9.90 9.17 10.61
C TYR A 88 -9.35 9.45 12.02
N LYS A 89 -8.55 8.54 12.56
CA LYS A 89 -8.08 8.57 13.97
C LYS A 89 -6.61 8.94 14.11
N GLY A 90 -5.99 9.47 13.04
CA GLY A 90 -4.57 9.82 13.03
C GLY A 90 -3.64 8.61 13.09
N GLU A 91 -4.07 7.44 12.60
CA GLU A 91 -3.17 6.28 12.52
C GLU A 91 -2.08 6.54 11.47
N VAL A 92 -0.86 6.09 11.77
CA VAL A 92 0.30 6.25 10.90
C VAL A 92 1.12 4.97 10.89
N MET A 93 1.45 4.48 9.69
CA MET A 93 2.44 3.43 9.47
C MET A 93 3.75 4.04 8.99
N LYS A 94 4.88 3.51 9.47
CA LYS A 94 6.20 3.81 8.92
C LYS A 94 6.47 2.91 7.72
N VAL A 95 6.82 3.51 6.58
CA VAL A 95 7.06 2.78 5.34
C VAL A 95 8.45 3.10 4.81
N GLU A 96 9.26 2.06 4.63
CA GLU A 96 10.65 2.17 4.18
C GLU A 96 10.86 1.33 2.91
N TYR A 97 11.68 1.82 1.98
CA TYR A 97 12.11 1.01 0.85
C TYR A 97 12.88 -0.22 1.33
N LEU A 98 12.51 -1.39 0.82
CA LEU A 98 13.37 -2.56 0.88
C LEU A 98 14.25 -2.54 -0.36
N HIS A 99 15.44 -1.93 -0.29
CA HIS A 99 16.45 -2.12 -1.34
C HIS A 99 16.87 -3.59 -1.31
N LEU A 100 16.48 -4.33 -2.35
CA LEU A 100 17.09 -5.60 -2.67
C LEU A 100 18.51 -5.27 -3.16
N ALA A 101 19.50 -5.64 -2.34
CA ALA A 101 20.91 -5.56 -2.70
C ALA A 101 21.23 -6.51 -3.87
#